data_AF-A0A964F064-F1
#
_entry.id   AF-A0A964F064-F1
#
_cell.length_a   1.000
_cell.length_b   1.000
_cell.length_c   1.000
_cell.angle_alpha   90.00
_cell.angle_beta   90.00
_cell.angle_gamma   90.00
#
_symmetry.space_group_name_H-M   'P 1'
#
loop_
_entity.id
_entity.type
_entity.pdbx_description
1 polymer ?
#
loop_
_entity_poly.entity_id
_entity_poly.type
_entity_poly.pdbx_seq_one_letter_code
_entity_poly.pdbx_strand_id
1 'polypeptide(L)'
;MSFGSRNYSRRIRDGAQWCLEHPRATLLLCAVLLAGSAAGALAVEVDPSPEAYLAGTESWAFYEKINREYEIGEAVVVGLREPGGTVFDVETINAVLELGRVLEELDGVERVLSLGTATSLDKLGDTLDLAPLLRTRPATTDGVIDMAHRVASHPFYGQLLVDDNHET
;
A
#
# COMPACT_ATOMS: atom_id res chain seq x y z
N MET A 1 56.37 17.98 6.34
CA MET A 1 56.15 17.58 4.93
C MET A 1 55.36 18.69 4.24
N SER A 2 56.03 19.52 3.44
CA SER A 2 55.42 20.64 2.68
C SER A 2 55.27 20.20 1.23
N PHE A 3 54.20 19.45 0.94
CA PHE A 3 53.88 19.04 -0.42
C PHE A 3 52.95 20.09 -1.07
N GLY A 4 53.41 20.72 -2.15
CA GLY A 4 52.53 21.15 -3.25
C GLY A 4 51.93 22.57 -3.28
N SER A 5 52.06 23.41 -2.25
CA SER A 5 51.29 24.68 -2.19
C SER A 5 51.63 25.73 -3.28
N ARG A 6 52.90 25.81 -3.72
CA ARG A 6 53.32 26.73 -4.81
C ARG A 6 52.85 26.31 -6.19
N ASN A 7 52.76 25.02 -6.45
CA ASN A 7 52.31 24.51 -7.76
C ASN A 7 50.78 24.56 -7.87
N TYR A 8 50.08 24.36 -6.76
CA TYR A 8 48.61 24.46 -6.70
C TYR A 8 48.12 25.90 -6.94
N SER A 9 48.73 26.88 -6.29
CA SER A 9 48.35 28.30 -6.45
C SER A 9 48.62 28.83 -7.86
N ARG A 10 49.69 28.37 -8.52
CA ARG A 10 49.95 28.67 -9.95
C ARG A 10 48.88 28.06 -10.85
N ARG A 11 48.57 26.77 -10.70
CA ARG A 11 47.56 26.08 -11.52
C ARG A 11 46.15 26.70 -11.40
N ILE A 12 45.75 27.11 -10.21
CA ILE A 12 44.46 27.82 -10.02
C ILE A 12 44.48 29.17 -10.71
N ARG A 13 45.57 29.93 -10.58
CA ARG A 13 45.70 31.25 -11.23
C ARG A 13 45.64 31.11 -12.74
N ASP A 14 46.37 30.16 -13.30
CA ASP A 14 46.41 29.92 -14.74
C ASP A 14 45.03 29.49 -15.26
N GLY A 15 44.32 28.62 -14.52
CA GLY A 15 42.95 28.23 -14.84
C GLY A 15 41.95 29.40 -14.74
N ALA A 16 42.05 30.22 -13.68
CA ALA A 16 41.20 31.39 -13.51
C ALA A 16 41.45 32.44 -14.60
N GLN A 17 42.71 32.67 -14.97
CA GLN A 17 43.09 33.55 -16.06
C GLN A 17 42.54 33.04 -17.40
N TRP A 18 42.66 31.74 -17.67
CA TRP A 18 42.09 31.12 -18.88
C TRP A 18 40.57 31.29 -18.96
N CYS A 19 39.86 31.13 -17.83
CA CYS A 19 38.43 31.35 -17.76
C CYS A 19 38.02 32.79 -18.10
N LEU A 20 38.85 33.78 -17.71
CA LEU A 20 38.64 35.20 -17.99
C LEU A 20 38.97 35.56 -19.45
N GLU A 21 39.99 34.94 -20.02
CA GLU A 21 40.39 35.14 -21.43
C GLU A 21 39.42 34.47 -22.42
N HIS A 22 38.73 33.40 -22.00
CA HIS A 22 37.81 32.62 -22.84
C HIS A 22 36.38 32.54 -22.25
N PRO A 23 35.70 33.67 -22.00
CA PRO A 23 34.43 33.69 -21.27
C PRO A 23 33.32 32.89 -21.96
N ARG A 24 33.28 32.88 -23.30
CA ARG A 24 32.29 32.09 -24.06
C ARG A 24 32.51 30.58 -23.90
N ALA A 25 33.76 30.12 -23.92
CA ALA A 25 34.08 28.70 -23.77
C ALA A 25 33.77 28.22 -22.34
N THR A 26 34.10 29.03 -21.33
CA THR A 26 33.76 28.75 -19.93
C THR A 26 32.25 28.66 -19.72
N LEU A 27 31.48 29.61 -20.25
CA LEU A 27 30.02 29.59 -20.16
C LEU A 27 29.41 28.39 -20.87
N LEU A 28 29.90 28.02 -22.05
CA LEU A 28 29.45 26.82 -22.76
C LEU A 28 29.76 25.55 -21.96
N LEU A 29 30.96 25.43 -21.40
CA LEU A 29 31.32 24.28 -20.58
C LEU A 29 30.43 24.16 -19.35
N CYS A 30 30.20 25.27 -18.64
CA CYS A 30 29.28 25.32 -17.50
C CYS A 30 27.84 24.95 -17.92
N ALA A 31 27.36 25.46 -19.05
CA ALA A 31 26.03 25.15 -19.56
C ALA A 31 25.90 23.66 -19.92
N VAL A 32 26.92 23.06 -20.53
CA VAL A 32 26.95 21.63 -20.85
C VAL A 32 26.96 20.77 -19.59
N LEU A 33 27.80 21.11 -18.59
CA LEU A 33 27.83 20.39 -17.33
C LEU A 33 26.49 20.50 -16.58
N LEU A 34 25.88 21.68 -16.59
CA LEU A 34 24.58 21.92 -15.98
C LEU A 34 23.48 21.13 -16.69
N ALA A 35 23.44 21.18 -18.02
CA ALA A 35 22.46 20.43 -18.82
C ALA A 35 22.62 18.93 -18.62
N GLY A 36 23.85 18.41 -18.59
CA GLY A 36 24.13 17.00 -18.30
C GLY A 36 23.66 16.59 -16.91
N SER A 37 23.94 17.42 -15.90
CA SER A 37 23.51 17.17 -14.52
C SER A 37 21.98 17.22 -14.37
N ALA A 38 21.34 18.20 -15.03
CA ALA A 38 19.88 18.34 -15.04
C ALA A 38 19.21 17.17 -15.76
N ALA A 39 19.76 16.72 -16.89
CA ALA A 39 19.26 15.53 -17.59
C ALA A 39 19.38 14.28 -16.71
N GLY A 40 20.49 14.11 -16.00
CA GLY A 40 20.66 13.02 -15.03
C GLY A 40 19.64 13.10 -13.88
N ALA A 41 19.41 14.30 -13.33
CA ALA A 41 18.45 14.51 -12.26
C ALA A 41 17.00 14.20 -12.69
N LEU A 42 16.63 14.50 -13.93
CA LEU A 42 15.31 14.16 -14.48
C LEU A 42 15.12 12.66 -14.70
N ALA A 43 16.20 11.88 -14.75
CA ALA A 43 16.17 10.43 -14.93
C ALA A 43 16.22 9.65 -13.60
N VAL A 44 16.29 10.34 -12.46
CA VAL A 44 16.30 9.68 -11.14
C VAL A 44 14.88 9.23 -10.79
N GLU A 45 14.68 7.92 -10.79
CA GLU A 45 13.48 7.29 -10.25
C GLU A 45 13.72 7.00 -8.76
N VAL A 46 12.91 7.60 -7.91
CA VAL A 46 12.97 7.38 -6.45
C VAL A 46 11.83 6.46 -6.10
N ASP A 47 12.16 5.27 -5.62
CA ASP A 47 11.19 4.36 -5.00
C ASP A 47 11.02 4.76 -3.52
N PRO A 48 9.87 5.33 -3.11
CA PRO A 48 9.65 5.76 -1.74
C PRO A 48 9.21 4.60 -0.82
N SER A 49 9.12 3.37 -1.34
CA SER A 49 8.63 2.24 -0.57
C SER A 49 9.60 1.88 0.57
N PRO A 50 9.11 1.50 1.77
CA PRO A 50 9.95 1.00 2.85
C PRO A 50 10.82 -0.19 2.43
N GLU A 51 10.31 -1.00 1.51
CA GLU A 51 10.94 -2.20 0.96
C GLU A 51 12.20 -1.86 0.16
N ALA A 52 12.22 -0.71 -0.52
CA ALA A 52 13.39 -0.23 -1.26
C ALA A 52 14.64 -0.09 -0.37
N TYR A 53 14.46 0.22 0.92
CA TYR A 53 15.56 0.30 1.90
C TYR A 53 16.10 -1.07 2.34
N LEU A 54 15.30 -2.13 2.16
CA LEU A 54 15.66 -3.51 2.52
C LEU A 54 16.18 -4.30 1.31
N ALA A 55 16.12 -3.72 0.11
CA ALA A 55 16.60 -4.33 -1.12
C ALA A 55 18.05 -4.81 -0.99
N GLY A 56 18.29 -6.07 -1.38
CA GLY A 56 19.61 -6.69 -1.32
C GLY A 56 19.99 -7.32 0.03
N THR A 57 19.12 -7.27 1.05
CA THR A 57 19.31 -7.99 2.31
C THR A 57 18.79 -9.43 2.24
N GLU A 58 19.37 -10.34 3.04
CA GLU A 58 18.90 -11.74 3.14
C GLU A 58 17.45 -11.81 3.66
N SER A 59 17.08 -10.92 4.59
CA SER A 59 15.72 -10.82 5.13
C SER A 59 14.70 -10.47 4.05
N TRP A 60 15.03 -9.56 3.13
CA TRP A 60 14.17 -9.21 2.00
C TRP A 60 14.00 -10.39 1.04
N ALA A 61 15.09 -11.10 0.71
CA ALA A 61 15.01 -12.28 -0.15
C ALA A 61 14.15 -13.41 0.46
N PHE A 62 14.19 -13.58 1.77
CA PHE A 62 13.33 -14.51 2.48
C PHE A 62 11.86 -14.08 2.46
N TYR A 63 11.60 -12.80 2.74
CA TYR A 63 10.25 -12.22 2.66
C TYR A 63 9.66 -12.38 1.24
N GLU A 64 10.41 -12.03 0.20
CA GLU A 64 9.97 -12.14 -1.19
C GLU A 64 9.63 -13.59 -1.57
N LYS A 65 10.40 -14.56 -1.06
CA LYS A 65 10.12 -15.99 -1.24
C LYS A 65 8.80 -16.39 -0.59
N ILE A 66 8.54 -15.94 0.64
CA ILE A 66 7.27 -16.22 1.34
C ILE A 66 6.12 -15.53 0.60
N ASN A 67 6.28 -14.25 0.25
CA ASN A 67 5.24 -13.48 -0.42
C ASN A 67 4.86 -14.14 -1.76
N ARG A 68 5.83 -14.66 -2.51
CA ARG A 68 5.59 -15.37 -3.77
C ARG A 68 4.88 -16.71 -3.59
N GLU A 69 5.14 -17.41 -2.48
CA GLU A 69 4.54 -18.73 -2.21
C GLU A 69 3.12 -18.61 -1.64
N TYR A 70 2.87 -17.59 -0.82
CA TYR A 70 1.63 -17.44 -0.07
C TYR A 70 0.78 -16.25 -0.51
N GLU A 71 1.22 -15.49 -1.51
CA GLU A 71 0.56 -14.28 -2.03
C GLU A 71 0.13 -13.36 -0.88
N ILE A 72 1.10 -12.94 -0.07
CA ILE A 72 0.86 -12.02 1.06
C ILE A 72 0.62 -10.63 0.47
N GLY A 73 -0.57 -10.44 -0.09
CA GLY A 73 -1.01 -9.17 -0.66
C GLY A 73 -1.06 -8.08 0.41
N GLU A 74 -1.01 -6.83 -0.06
CA GLU A 74 -1.28 -5.68 0.78
C GLU A 74 -2.78 -5.61 1.11
N ALA A 75 -3.11 -5.38 2.38
CA ALA A 75 -4.48 -5.27 2.83
C ALA A 75 -4.81 -3.82 3.20
N VAL A 76 -5.84 -3.27 2.55
CA VAL A 76 -6.44 -2.00 2.96
C VAL A 76 -7.67 -2.30 3.79
N VAL A 77 -7.71 -1.76 5.01
CA VAL A 77 -8.86 -1.91 5.92
C VAL A 77 -9.72 -0.65 5.85
N VAL A 78 -11.00 -0.83 5.50
CA VAL A 78 -12.00 0.25 5.48
C VAL A 78 -12.97 0.03 6.62
N GLY A 79 -12.94 0.91 7.62
CA GLY A 79 -13.89 0.92 8.73
C GLY A 79 -15.14 1.73 8.39
N LEU A 80 -16.31 1.14 8.58
CA LEU A 80 -17.61 1.81 8.43
C LEU A 80 -18.27 1.91 9.80
N ARG A 81 -18.74 3.11 10.15
CA ARG A 81 -19.46 3.37 11.39
C ARG A 81 -20.88 3.83 11.08
N GLU A 82 -21.86 3.15 11.64
CA GLU A 82 -23.26 3.56 11.58
C GLU A 82 -23.58 4.44 12.82
N PRO A 83 -23.88 5.75 12.65
CA PRO A 83 -24.05 6.66 13.78
C PRO A 83 -25.37 6.50 14.56
N GLY A 84 -26.36 5.77 14.06
CA GLY A 84 -27.72 5.75 14.64
C GLY A 84 -28.33 4.37 14.90
N GLY A 85 -27.61 3.27 14.71
CA GLY A 85 -28.21 1.94 14.69
C GLY A 85 -27.20 0.81 14.84
N THR A 86 -27.49 -0.33 14.19
CA THR A 86 -26.61 -1.48 14.16
C THR A 86 -25.96 -1.60 12.79
N VAL A 87 -24.74 -2.12 12.72
CA VAL A 87 -24.13 -2.47 11.43
C VAL A 87 -24.90 -3.58 10.71
N PHE A 88 -25.80 -4.28 11.43
CA PHE A 88 -26.70 -5.32 10.92
C PHE A 88 -28.07 -4.76 10.49
N ASP A 89 -28.10 -3.57 9.90
CA ASP A 89 -29.28 -3.04 9.25
C ASP A 89 -29.26 -3.38 7.75
N VAL A 90 -30.44 -3.67 7.17
CA VAL A 90 -30.55 -4.07 5.75
C VAL A 90 -29.97 -3.02 4.81
N GLU A 91 -30.18 -1.74 5.13
CA GLU A 91 -29.65 -0.61 4.37
C GLU A 91 -28.12 -0.59 4.43
N THR A 92 -27.55 -0.70 5.63
CA THR A 92 -26.10 -0.73 5.86
C THR A 92 -25.43 -1.91 5.15
N ILE A 93 -25.99 -3.11 5.25
CA ILE A 93 -25.41 -4.30 4.60
C ILE A 93 -25.49 -4.20 3.08
N ASN A 94 -26.59 -3.68 2.52
CA ASN A 94 -26.67 -3.45 1.08
C ASN A 94 -25.68 -2.37 0.61
N ALA A 95 -25.48 -1.31 1.39
CA ALA A 95 -24.45 -0.30 1.10
C ALA A 95 -23.03 -0.89 1.13
N VAL A 96 -22.73 -1.76 2.11
CA VAL A 96 -21.44 -2.49 2.18
C VAL A 96 -21.24 -3.40 0.98
N LEU A 97 -22.30 -4.10 0.54
CA LEU A 97 -22.26 -4.96 -0.66
C LEU A 97 -22.00 -4.14 -1.92
N GLU A 98 -22.66 -2.99 -2.06
CA GLU A 98 -22.47 -2.10 -3.21
C GLU A 98 -21.06 -1.50 -3.21
N LEU A 99 -20.57 -1.03 -2.07
CA LEU A 99 -19.19 -0.55 -1.92
C LEU A 99 -18.20 -1.65 -2.29
N GLY A 100 -18.40 -2.88 -1.81
CA GLY A 100 -17.55 -4.01 -2.14
C GLY A 100 -17.49 -4.27 -3.65
N ARG A 101 -18.63 -4.25 -4.34
CA ARG A 101 -18.69 -4.42 -5.80
C ARG A 101 -17.93 -3.30 -6.52
N VAL A 102 -18.10 -2.05 -6.12
CA VAL A 102 -17.40 -0.91 -6.74
C VAL A 102 -15.89 -1.01 -6.52
N LEU A 103 -15.45 -1.45 -5.35
CA LEU A 103 -14.03 -1.65 -5.05
C LEU A 103 -13.42 -2.82 -5.84
N GLU A 104 -14.15 -3.93 -6.01
CA GLU A 104 -13.71 -5.07 -6.84
C GLU A 104 -13.56 -4.70 -8.33
N GLU A 105 -14.22 -3.65 -8.81
CA GLU A 105 -14.11 -3.17 -10.19
C GLU A 105 -12.89 -2.26 -10.42
N LEU A 106 -12.17 -1.87 -9.36
CA LEU A 106 -10.97 -1.04 -9.46
C LEU A 106 -9.76 -1.87 -9.91
N ASP A 107 -8.96 -1.30 -10.82
CA ASP A 107 -7.72 -1.92 -11.27
C ASP A 107 -6.74 -2.07 -10.09
N GLY A 108 -6.17 -3.27 -9.94
CA GLY A 108 -5.28 -3.62 -8.84
C GLY A 108 -5.96 -4.17 -7.57
N VAL A 109 -7.29 -4.22 -7.50
CA VAL A 109 -7.99 -4.87 -6.38
C VAL A 109 -8.24 -6.35 -6.70
N GLU A 110 -7.57 -7.23 -5.98
CA GLU A 110 -7.71 -8.68 -6.21
C GLU A 110 -8.95 -9.28 -5.52
N ARG A 111 -9.25 -8.83 -4.30
CA ARG A 111 -10.37 -9.36 -3.50
C ARG A 111 -10.86 -8.37 -2.46
N VAL A 112 -12.18 -8.29 -2.27
CA VAL A 112 -12.80 -7.54 -1.17
C VAL A 112 -13.46 -8.49 -0.17
N LEU A 113 -12.98 -8.46 1.07
CA LEU A 113 -13.59 -9.19 2.18
C LEU A 113 -14.41 -8.22 3.04
N SER A 114 -15.72 -8.46 3.16
CA SER A 114 -16.64 -7.67 3.98
C SER A 114 -17.67 -8.57 4.67
N LEU A 115 -18.51 -8.00 5.54
CA LEU A 115 -19.63 -8.74 6.17
C LEU A 115 -20.55 -9.39 5.14
N GLY A 116 -20.76 -8.77 3.98
CA GLY A 116 -21.64 -9.28 2.93
C GLY A 116 -20.98 -10.31 1.99
N THR A 117 -19.66 -10.44 2.00
CA THR A 117 -18.91 -11.37 1.14
C THR A 117 -18.19 -12.48 1.92
N ALA A 118 -18.05 -12.33 3.23
CA ALA A 118 -17.39 -13.32 4.08
C ALA A 118 -18.17 -14.64 4.15
N THR A 119 -17.42 -15.73 4.30
CA THR A 119 -17.93 -17.11 4.36
C THR A 119 -17.81 -17.62 5.80
N SER A 120 -18.88 -18.18 6.35
CA SER A 120 -18.80 -18.84 7.65
C SER A 120 -18.08 -20.17 7.53
N LEU A 121 -17.18 -20.44 8.47
CA LEU A 121 -16.62 -21.77 8.70
C LEU A 121 -17.38 -22.45 9.82
N ASP A 122 -18.46 -23.16 9.50
CA ASP A 122 -19.28 -23.83 10.49
C ASP A 122 -18.85 -25.31 10.60
N LYS A 123 -18.65 -25.82 11.82
CA LYS A 123 -18.35 -27.25 12.01
C LYS A 123 -19.66 -28.03 12.09
N LEU A 124 -19.95 -28.83 11.08
CA LEU A 124 -21.10 -29.72 11.04
C LEU A 124 -20.65 -31.17 11.27
N GLY A 125 -20.57 -31.58 12.55
CA GLY A 125 -20.07 -32.90 12.93
C GLY A 125 -18.58 -33.07 12.62
N ASP A 126 -18.24 -34.04 11.75
CA ASP A 126 -16.88 -34.26 11.25
C ASP A 126 -16.59 -33.53 9.92
N THR A 127 -17.55 -32.75 9.42
CA THR A 127 -17.40 -31.97 8.19
C THR A 127 -17.32 -30.47 8.46
N LEU A 128 -16.55 -29.77 7.64
CA LEU A 128 -16.48 -28.32 7.63
C LEU A 128 -17.47 -27.79 6.58
N ASP A 129 -18.44 -27.00 7.00
CA ASP A 129 -19.38 -26.33 6.10
C ASP A 129 -18.87 -24.92 5.80
N LEU A 130 -18.72 -24.63 4.51
CA LEU A 130 -18.29 -23.34 3.98
C LEU A 130 -19.49 -22.69 3.31
N ALA A 131 -20.26 -21.93 4.10
CA ALA A 131 -21.46 -21.26 3.62
C ALA A 131 -21.31 -19.75 3.75
N PRO A 132 -21.68 -18.94 2.72
CA PRO A 132 -21.68 -17.48 2.82
C PRO A 132 -22.39 -16.99 4.08
N LEU A 133 -21.85 -15.98 4.77
CA LEU A 133 -22.50 -15.38 5.95
C LEU A 133 -23.85 -14.80 5.58
N LEU A 134 -23.91 -14.09 4.46
CA LEU A 134 -25.15 -13.64 3.83
C LEU A 134 -25.60 -14.62 2.74
N ARG A 135 -26.72 -15.31 2.96
CA ARG A 135 -27.22 -16.36 2.05
C ARG A 135 -27.87 -15.85 0.77
N THR A 136 -28.47 -14.66 0.82
CA THR A 136 -29.26 -14.09 -0.28
C THR A 136 -28.88 -12.64 -0.52
N ARG A 137 -28.77 -12.28 -1.81
CA ARG A 137 -28.53 -10.91 -2.28
C ARG A 137 -29.70 -10.45 -3.16
N PRO A 138 -30.20 -9.21 -3.04
CA PRO A 138 -29.86 -8.23 -2.00
C PRO A 138 -30.24 -8.70 -0.59
N ALA A 139 -29.65 -8.09 0.43
CA ALA A 139 -29.89 -8.48 1.80
C ALA A 139 -31.37 -8.24 2.18
N THR A 140 -31.96 -9.19 2.90
CA THR A 140 -33.32 -9.11 3.44
C THR A 140 -33.25 -9.03 4.97
N THR A 141 -34.29 -8.52 5.63
CA THR A 141 -34.34 -8.39 7.09
C THR A 141 -34.03 -9.71 7.78
N ASP A 142 -34.69 -10.80 7.37
CA ASP A 142 -34.46 -12.14 7.94
C ASP A 142 -33.03 -12.63 7.69
N GLY A 143 -32.47 -12.36 6.50
CA GLY A 143 -31.10 -12.76 6.15
C GLY A 143 -30.03 -12.01 6.95
N VAL A 144 -30.28 -10.73 7.26
CA VAL A 144 -29.35 -9.92 8.08
C VAL A 144 -29.42 -10.31 9.55
N ILE A 145 -30.60 -10.64 10.08
CA ILE A 145 -30.74 -11.16 11.44
C ILE A 145 -30.02 -12.51 11.59
N ASP A 146 -30.21 -13.43 10.64
CA ASP A 146 -29.47 -14.72 10.64
C ASP A 146 -27.96 -14.49 10.58
N MET A 147 -27.50 -13.58 9.71
CA MET A 147 -26.10 -13.21 9.61
C MET A 147 -25.55 -12.65 10.93
N ALA A 148 -26.28 -11.75 11.60
CA ALA A 148 -25.88 -11.17 12.88
C ALA A 148 -25.70 -12.26 13.95
N HIS A 149 -26.63 -13.21 14.02
CA HIS A 149 -26.52 -14.36 14.93
C HIS A 149 -25.29 -15.22 14.63
N ARG A 150 -25.03 -15.49 13.35
CA ARG A 150 -23.86 -16.29 12.93
C ARG A 150 -22.56 -15.58 13.25
N VAL A 151 -22.44 -14.29 12.96
CA VAL A 151 -21.25 -13.48 13.30
C VAL A 151 -21.01 -13.46 14.80
N ALA A 152 -22.04 -13.24 15.61
CA ALA A 152 -21.93 -13.23 17.08
C ALA A 152 -21.55 -14.60 17.65
N SER A 153 -21.95 -15.70 16.99
CA SER A 153 -21.57 -17.05 17.40
C SER A 153 -20.16 -17.45 16.99
N HIS A 154 -19.51 -16.69 16.09
CA HIS A 154 -18.21 -17.04 15.52
C HIS A 154 -17.04 -16.34 16.21
N PRO A 155 -16.06 -17.09 16.75
CA PRO A 155 -14.96 -16.50 17.51
C PRO A 155 -14.00 -15.63 16.67
N PHE A 156 -14.04 -15.75 15.34
CA PHE A 156 -13.15 -15.00 14.45
C PHE A 156 -13.78 -13.73 13.88
N TYR A 157 -15.08 -13.70 13.60
CA TYR A 157 -15.69 -12.59 12.87
C TYR A 157 -16.10 -11.42 13.76
N GLY A 158 -16.47 -11.67 15.02
CA GLY A 158 -16.81 -10.62 15.98
C GLY A 158 -15.66 -9.68 16.36
N GLN A 159 -14.40 -10.05 16.08
CA GLN A 159 -13.23 -9.19 16.31
C GLN A 159 -12.50 -8.79 15.02
N LEU A 160 -12.78 -9.46 13.90
CA LEU A 160 -12.13 -9.19 12.62
C LEU A 160 -12.95 -8.25 11.73
N LEU A 161 -14.28 -8.39 11.72
CA LEU A 161 -15.17 -7.67 10.80
C LEU A 161 -16.17 -6.75 11.50
N VAL A 162 -16.35 -6.93 12.81
CA VAL A 162 -17.21 -6.10 13.65
C VAL A 162 -16.38 -5.67 14.85
N ASP A 163 -16.65 -4.47 15.36
CA ASP A 163 -16.10 -4.01 16.62
C ASP A 163 -17.16 -4.14 17.72
N ASP A 164 -16.91 -5.03 18.68
CA ASP A 164 -17.77 -5.23 19.85
C ASP A 164 -17.70 -4.03 20.83
N ASN A 165 -16.61 -3.25 20.80
CA ASN A 165 -16.38 -2.15 21.73
C ASN A 165 -16.80 -0.82 21.12
N HIS A 166 -18.10 -0.50 21.24
CA HIS A 166 -18.55 0.87 21.06
C HIS A 166 -18.08 1.70 22.27
N GLU A 167 -16.91 2.36 22.17
CA GLU A 167 -16.61 3.48 23.07
C GLU A 167 -17.62 4.61 22.78
N THR A 168 -18.55 4.77 23.72
CA THR A 168 -19.47 5.91 23.84
C THR A 168 -18.75 7.17 24.30
#